data_AF-A0ABD2K9T6-F1
#
_entry.id   AF-A0ABD2K9T6-F1
#
_cell.length_a   1.000
_cell.length_b   1.000
_cell.length_c   1.000
_cell.angle_alpha   90.00
_cell.angle_beta   90.00
_cell.angle_gamma   90.00
#
_symmetry.space_group_name_H-M   'P 1'
#
loop_
_entity.id
_entity.type
_entity.pdbx_description
1 polymer ?
#
loop_
_entity_poly.entity_id
_entity_poly.type
_entity_poly.pdbx_seq_one_letter_code
_entity_poly.pdbx_strand_id
1 'polypeptide(L)'
;MGGAIPAIPVIPPYIHLSVNLTQNFVNPITGAHTNHVECFWKNLKMKFKAMSGTSRDLLPSYCDEHMWRQFNGKKTLAAFDNIIDHISYYYPVNA
;
A
#
# COMPACT_ATOMS: atom_id res chain seq x y z
N MET A 1 12.09 18.00 14.97
CA MET A 1 11.29 17.16 15.88
C MET A 1 10.48 16.19 15.02
N GLY A 2 11.11 15.10 14.57
CA GLY A 2 10.42 14.07 13.79
C GLY A 2 9.74 13.12 14.77
N GLY A 3 8.44 13.32 15.02
CA GLY A 3 7.64 12.37 15.78
C GLY A 3 7.61 11.06 15.01
N ALA A 4 8.19 10.00 15.59
CA ALA A 4 7.98 8.65 15.08
C ALA A 4 6.47 8.39 15.09
N ILE A 5 5.91 8.02 13.94
CA ILE A 5 4.55 7.49 13.88
C ILE A 5 4.54 6.29 14.84
N PRO A 6 3.70 6.27 15.88
CA PRO A 6 3.65 5.14 16.80
C PRO A 6 3.42 3.88 15.97
N ALA A 7 4.28 2.87 16.17
CA ALA A 7 4.15 1.60 15.47
C ALA A 7 2.72 1.09 15.67
N ILE A 8 1.97 1.00 14.57
CA ILE A 8 0.60 0.50 14.61
C ILE A 8 0.69 -0.94 15.12
N PRO A 9 0.06 -1.30 16.25
CA PRO A 9 0.14 -2.65 16.79
C PRO A 9 -0.64 -3.58 15.85
N VAL A 10 0.06 -4.25 14.94
CA VAL A 10 -0.51 -5.30 14.09
C VAL A 10 -0.60 -6.57 14.94
N ILE A 11 -1.83 -6.99 15.27
CA ILE A 11 -2.09 -8.17 16.09
C ILE A 11 -2.98 -9.15 15.29
N PRO A 12 -2.50 -10.38 15.00
CA PRO A 12 -1.16 -10.88 15.30
C PRO A 12 -0.08 -10.16 14.46
N PRO A 13 1.20 -10.15 14.92
CA PRO A 13 2.29 -9.56 14.16
C PRO A 13 2.36 -10.11 12.73
N TYR A 14 2.60 -9.22 11.77
CA TYR A 14 2.76 -9.62 10.37
C TYR A 14 4.03 -10.46 10.21
N ILE A 15 3.89 -11.68 9.67
CA ILE A 15 5.02 -12.57 9.40
C ILE A 15 5.54 -12.29 7.99
N HIS A 16 6.75 -11.72 7.90
CA HIS A 16 7.40 -11.48 6.63
C HIS A 16 7.94 -12.80 6.04
N LEU A 17 7.41 -13.19 4.88
CA LEU A 17 7.97 -14.29 4.09
C LEU A 17 9.11 -13.76 3.21
N SER A 18 10.11 -14.62 2.95
CA SER A 18 11.26 -14.30 2.10
C SER A 18 11.52 -15.41 1.09
N VAL A 19 12.10 -15.02 -0.05
CA VAL A 19 12.54 -15.93 -1.11
C VAL A 19 13.94 -15.55 -1.54
N ASN A 20 14.80 -16.56 -1.74
CA ASN A 20 16.13 -16.35 -2.30
C ASN A 20 16.08 -16.42 -3.83
N LEU A 21 16.06 -15.27 -4.49
CA LEU A 21 15.91 -15.15 -5.95
C LEU A 21 17.13 -15.70 -6.73
N THR A 22 18.27 -15.97 -6.10
CA THR A 22 19.40 -16.62 -6.78
C THR A 22 19.23 -18.13 -6.88
N GLN A 23 18.38 -18.72 -6.04
CA GLN A 23 18.14 -20.15 -5.97
C GLN A 23 16.76 -20.54 -6.50
N ASN A 24 15.72 -19.78 -6.15
CA ASN A 24 14.34 -20.11 -6.50
C ASN A 24 13.52 -18.84 -6.78
N PHE A 25 12.66 -18.88 -7.81
CA PHE A 25 11.68 -17.82 -8.08
C PHE A 25 10.48 -17.87 -7.13
N VAL A 26 10.12 -19.07 -6.68
CA VAL A 26 9.08 -19.34 -5.68
C VAL A 26 9.72 -20.16 -4.58
N ASN A 27 9.58 -19.74 -3.32
CA ASN A 27 10.10 -20.52 -2.20
C ASN A 27 9.38 -21.88 -2.14
N PRO A 28 10.08 -23.03 -2.24
CA PRO A 28 9.42 -24.33 -2.33
C PRO A 28 8.77 -24.79 -1.02
N ILE A 29 9.16 -24.21 0.12
CA ILE A 29 8.62 -24.54 1.45
C ILE A 29 7.40 -23.68 1.75
N THR A 30 7.51 -22.36 1.53
CA THR A 30 6.47 -21.40 1.93
C THR A 30 5.53 -21.01 0.79
N GLY A 31 5.87 -21.34 -0.46
CA GLY A 31 5.17 -20.86 -1.66
C GLY A 31 5.36 -19.37 -1.94
N ALA A 32 6.16 -18.66 -1.15
CA ALA A 32 6.32 -17.20 -1.27
C ALA A 32 7.03 -16.82 -2.58
N HIS A 33 6.50 -15.79 -3.24
CA HIS A 33 7.11 -15.20 -4.44
C HIS A 33 6.88 -13.68 -4.48
N THR A 34 7.71 -12.96 -5.23
CA THR A 34 7.67 -11.49 -5.28
C THR A 34 6.74 -10.93 -6.36
N ASN A 35 6.17 -11.76 -7.25
CA ASN A 35 5.40 -11.32 -8.42
C ASN A 35 4.33 -10.26 -8.12
N HIS A 36 3.54 -10.45 -7.05
CA HIS A 36 2.48 -9.50 -6.72
C HIS A 36 3.04 -8.15 -6.24
N VAL A 37 4.11 -8.18 -5.44
CA VAL A 37 4.81 -6.98 -4.98
C VAL A 37 5.48 -6.25 -6.15
N GLU A 38 6.10 -6.98 -7.06
CA GLU A 38 6.72 -6.42 -8.27
C GLU A 38 5.68 -5.79 -9.21
N CYS A 39 4.54 -6.48 -9.42
CA CYS A 39 3.43 -5.96 -10.20
C CYS A 39 2.86 -4.66 -9.60
N PHE A 40 2.69 -4.63 -8.27
CA PHE A 40 2.29 -3.42 -7.55
C PHE A 40 3.24 -2.25 -7.82
N TRP A 41 4.55 -2.46 -7.61
CA TRP A 41 5.56 -1.43 -7.86
C TRP A 41 5.60 -0.97 -9.32
N LYS A 42 5.44 -1.89 -10.27
CA LYS A 42 5.36 -1.57 -11.69
C LYS A 42 4.19 -0.61 -11.96
N ASN A 43 2.99 -0.93 -11.45
CA ASN A 43 1.79 -0.11 -11.65
C ASN A 43 1.92 1.28 -11.03
N LEU A 44 2.43 1.35 -9.81
CA LEU A 44 2.68 2.62 -9.12
C LEU A 44 3.70 3.49 -9.88
N LYS A 45 4.82 2.91 -10.32
CA LYS A 45 5.85 3.63 -11.10
C LYS A 45 5.33 4.11 -12.45
N MET A 46 4.43 3.36 -13.10
CA MET A 46 3.79 3.80 -14.34
C MET A 46 2.96 5.08 -14.13
N LYS A 47 2.21 5.18 -13.01
CA LYS A 47 1.46 6.39 -12.65
C LYS A 47 2.41 7.58 -12.46
N PHE A 48 3.52 7.41 -11.73
CA PHE A 48 4.50 8.48 -11.56
C PHE A 48 5.15 8.92 -12.87
N LYS A 49 5.48 7.97 -13.75
CA LYS A 49 6.05 8.29 -15.07
C LYS A 49 5.08 9.10 -15.92
N ALA A 50 3.78 8.79 -15.89
CA ALA A 50 2.75 9.54 -16.61
C ALA A 50 2.58 10.98 -16.08
N MET A 51 2.90 11.22 -14.81
CA MET A 51 2.88 12.56 -14.19
C MET A 51 4.22 13.32 -14.33
N SER A 52 5.20 12.76 -15.04
CA SER A 52 6.58 13.29 -15.13
C SER A 52 7.30 13.38 -13.77
N GLY A 53 6.96 12.47 -12.85
CA GLY A 53 7.51 12.42 -11.49
C GLY A 53 6.61 13.10 -10.46
N THR A 54 7.13 13.19 -9.24
CA THR A 54 6.52 13.90 -8.10
C THR A 54 7.63 14.32 -7.13
N SER A 55 7.34 15.23 -6.20
CA SER A 55 8.30 15.58 -5.16
C SER A 55 8.50 14.43 -4.17
N ARG A 56 9.70 14.33 -3.58
CA ARG A 56 10.01 13.27 -2.62
C ARG A 56 9.07 13.31 -1.40
N ASP A 57 8.63 14.50 -1.01
CA ASP A 57 7.75 14.69 0.15
C ASP A 57 6.34 14.13 -0.09
N LEU A 58 5.89 14.06 -1.34
CA LEU A 58 4.59 13.52 -1.70
C LEU A 58 4.61 12.01 -2.00
N LEU A 59 5.79 11.41 -2.22
CA LEU A 59 5.91 9.98 -2.54
C LEU A 59 5.16 9.08 -1.55
N PRO A 60 5.29 9.26 -0.21
CA PRO A 60 4.56 8.42 0.74
C PRO A 60 3.05 8.50 0.54
N SER A 61 2.49 9.71 0.45
CA SER A 61 1.06 9.93 0.28
C SER A 61 0.51 9.31 -1.02
N TYR A 62 1.29 9.35 -2.11
CA TYR A 62 0.90 8.68 -3.36
C TYR A 62 0.97 7.15 -3.26
N CYS A 63 1.95 6.59 -2.55
CA CYS A 63 2.01 5.16 -2.28
C CYS A 63 0.79 4.70 -1.46
N ASP A 64 0.46 5.44 -0.41
CA ASP A 64 -0.66 5.16 0.48
C ASP A 64 -2.00 5.24 -0.27
N GLU A 65 -2.20 6.28 -1.07
CA GLU A 65 -3.38 6.45 -1.92
C GLU A 65 -3.52 5.33 -2.96
N HIS A 66 -2.42 4.94 -3.61
CA HIS A 66 -2.45 3.88 -4.62
C HIS A 66 -2.80 2.53 -3.98
N MET A 67 -2.20 2.22 -2.83
CA MET A 67 -2.51 1.03 -2.05
C MET A 67 -3.98 1.04 -1.62
N TRP A 68 -4.45 2.14 -1.05
CA TRP A 68 -5.84 2.30 -0.63
C TRP A 68 -6.81 2.10 -1.80
N ARG A 69 -6.54 2.65 -2.98
CA ARG A 69 -7.39 2.46 -4.17
C ARG A 69 -7.44 1.02 -4.66
N GLN A 70 -6.36 0.25 -4.53
CA GLN A 70 -6.35 -1.15 -4.95
C GLN A 70 -7.30 -2.02 -4.11
N PHE A 71 -7.39 -1.72 -2.81
CA PHE A 71 -8.28 -2.44 -1.89
C PHE A 71 -9.71 -1.88 -1.91
N ASN A 72 -9.85 -0.56 -1.94
CA ASN A 72 -11.11 0.14 -1.65
C ASN A 72 -11.70 0.91 -2.84
N GLY A 73 -10.92 1.18 -3.89
CA GLY A 73 -11.28 2.11 -4.98
C GLY A 73 -11.60 1.45 -6.32
N LYS A 74 -12.01 0.17 -6.34
CA LYS A 74 -12.17 -0.64 -7.58
C LYS A 74 -13.14 -0.06 -8.63
N LYS A 75 -14.02 0.88 -8.24
CA LYS A 75 -14.83 1.70 -9.17
C LYS A 75 -14.46 3.16 -8.97
N THR A 76 -13.99 3.84 -10.02
CA THR A 76 -13.49 5.23 -9.94
C THR A 76 -14.48 6.19 -9.31
N LEU A 77 -15.77 6.04 -9.60
CA LEU A 77 -16.84 6.88 -9.05
C LEU A 77 -17.08 6.63 -7.55
N ALA A 78 -16.97 5.38 -7.09
CA ALA A 78 -17.18 5.03 -5.68
C ALA A 78 -15.97 5.35 -4.79
N ALA A 79 -14.80 5.61 -5.38
CA ALA A 79 -13.59 5.86 -4.60
C ALA A 79 -13.70 7.14 -3.74
N PHE A 80 -14.46 8.14 -4.17
CA PHE A 80 -14.66 9.32 -3.33
C PHE A 80 -15.55 9.00 -2.13
N ASP A 81 -16.70 8.37 -2.35
CA ASP A 81 -17.62 8.00 -1.28
C ASP A 81 -16.95 7.05 -0.26
N ASN A 82 -16.22 6.05 -0.75
CA ASN A 82 -15.51 5.09 0.09
C ASN A 82 -14.45 5.74 1.01
N ILE A 83 -13.75 6.78 0.53
CA ILE A 83 -12.76 7.44 1.38
C ILE A 83 -13.43 8.26 2.48
N ILE A 84 -14.56 8.91 2.18
CA ILE A 84 -15.35 9.64 3.18
C ILE A 84 -15.92 8.68 4.22
N ASP A 85 -16.48 7.55 3.79
CA ASP A 85 -16.99 6.51 4.69
C ASP A 85 -15.88 6.00 5.62
N HIS A 86 -14.70 5.67 5.07
CA HIS A 86 -13.56 5.23 5.89
C HIS A 86 -13.10 6.31 6.87
N ILE A 87 -13.00 7.58 6.44
CA ILE A 87 -12.63 8.68 7.34
C ILE A 87 -13.64 8.77 8.49
N SER A 88 -14.94 8.70 8.21
CA SER A 88 -15.98 8.74 9.24
C SER A 88 -15.93 7.56 10.21
N TYR A 89 -15.58 6.37 9.71
CA TYR A 89 -15.45 5.15 10.50
C TYR A 89 -14.24 5.21 11.44
N TYR A 90 -13.09 5.66 10.95
CA TYR A 90 -11.85 5.71 11.74
C TYR A 90 -11.76 6.96 12.63
N TYR A 91 -12.45 8.04 12.27
CA TYR A 91 -12.46 9.32 13.00
C TYR A 91 -13.91 9.77 13.27
N PRO A 92 -14.68 9.02 14.08
CA PRO A 92 -16.03 9.41 14.42
C PRO A 92 -16.04 10.73 15.21
N VAL A 93 -16.93 11.65 14.85
CA VAL A 93 -17.17 12.84 15.65
C VAL A 93 -18.01 12.40 16.85
N ASN A 94 -17.40 12.39 18.03
CA ASN A 94 -18.14 12.21 19.28
C ASN A 94 -19.10 13.40 19.41
N ALA A 95 -20.40 13.12 19.39
CA ALA A 95 -21.45 14.11 19.65
C ALA A 95 -21.49 14.50 21.13
#